data_AF-G6FNM4-F1
#
_entry.id   AF-G6FNM4-F1
#
_cell.length_a   1.000
_cell.length_b   1.000
_cell.length_c   1.000
_cell.angle_alpha   90.00
_cell.angle_beta   90.00
_cell.angle_gamma   90.00
#
_symmetry.space_group_name_H-M   'P 1'
#
loop_
_entity.id
_entity.type
_entity.pdbx_description
1 polymer ?
#
loop_
_entity_poly.entity_id
_entity_poly.type
_entity_poly.pdbx_seq_one_letter_code
_entity_poly.pdbx_strand_id
1 'polypeptide(L)'
;MIQSIAYQWQTQFWQTLQQPENAEPLKQAALKGQLGKWTTALTTTVVSTSTAMGWQSSAKGHPLGLFPVSPSEYLALDVMSFSPSDTRWRFPIAVMELENSSDINRSAYSLWKVLCVRATLRIVFCYRRSAEERASLLTFLRDEVLQAISLADRMKLDGETIVVVGSRDDSATFPYGFFKWWQLETNTGKFGIL
;
A
#
# COMPACT_ATOMS: atom_id res chain seq x y z
N MET A 1 3.53 16.37 -19.39
CA MET A 1 4.16 15.23 -18.71
C MET A 1 3.11 14.72 -17.73
N ILE A 2 2.53 13.53 -17.94
CA ILE A 2 1.57 12.97 -16.96
C ILE A 2 2.39 12.64 -15.72
N GLN A 3 2.04 13.26 -14.60
CA GLN A 3 2.74 13.07 -13.32
C GLN A 3 2.35 11.70 -12.75
N SER A 4 3.34 10.93 -12.27
CA SER A 4 3.12 9.57 -11.72
C SER A 4 2.11 9.60 -10.57
N ILE A 5 1.11 8.72 -10.63
CA ILE A 5 0.07 8.62 -9.59
C ILE A 5 0.67 8.11 -8.27
N ALA A 6 1.67 7.24 -8.32
CA ALA A 6 2.42 6.75 -7.16
C ALA A 6 3.17 7.89 -6.48
N TYR A 7 3.84 8.77 -7.24
CA TYR A 7 4.53 9.92 -6.69
C TYR A 7 3.55 10.93 -6.05
N GLN A 8 2.43 11.21 -6.71
CA GLN A 8 1.36 12.05 -6.16
C GLN A 8 0.82 11.46 -4.85
N TRP A 9 0.53 10.16 -4.85
CA TRP A 9 0.00 9.46 -3.68
C TRP A 9 1.00 9.44 -2.53
N GLN A 10 2.29 9.15 -2.79
CA GLN A 10 3.37 9.20 -1.79
C GLN A 10 3.47 10.61 -1.18
N THR A 11 3.43 11.65 -2.01
CA THR A 11 3.47 13.04 -1.55
C THR A 11 2.28 13.36 -0.63
N GLN A 12 1.07 12.97 -1.04
CA GLN A 12 -0.13 13.17 -0.23
C GLN A 12 -0.10 12.34 1.06
N PHE A 13 0.43 11.12 1.00
CA PHE A 13 0.60 10.26 2.17
C PHE A 13 1.51 10.92 3.20
N TRP A 14 2.64 11.51 2.76
CA TRP A 14 3.52 12.22 3.67
C TRP A 14 2.84 13.41 4.34
N GLN A 15 2.09 14.22 3.59
CA GLN A 15 1.34 15.35 4.15
C GLN A 15 0.26 14.90 5.15
N THR A 16 -0.42 13.79 4.85
CA THR A 16 -1.46 13.22 5.72
C THR A 16 -0.86 12.63 6.99
N LEU A 17 0.26 11.92 6.86
CA LEU A 17 0.97 11.28 7.97
C LEU A 17 1.60 12.29 8.93
N GLN A 18 1.94 13.50 8.47
CA GLN A 18 2.46 14.56 9.33
C GLN A 18 1.43 15.14 10.30
N GLN A 19 0.13 14.95 10.02
CA GLN A 19 -0.91 15.43 10.92
C GLN A 19 -0.88 14.63 12.24
N PRO A 20 -0.92 15.29 13.41
CA PRO A 20 -0.78 14.62 14.71
C PRO A 20 -1.73 13.43 14.93
N GLU A 21 -2.96 13.52 14.43
CA GLU A 21 -3.98 12.48 14.52
C GLU A 21 -3.61 11.18 13.80
N ASN A 22 -2.76 11.24 12.77
CA ASN A 22 -2.27 10.09 12.03
C ASN A 22 -0.89 9.66 12.53
N ALA A 23 0.00 10.63 12.80
CA ALA A 23 1.37 10.41 13.23
C ALA A 23 1.46 9.66 14.56
N GLU A 24 0.79 10.19 15.59
CA GLU A 24 1.00 9.76 16.97
C GLU A 24 0.55 8.31 17.21
N PRO A 25 -0.63 7.86 16.73
CA PRO A 25 -1.05 6.47 16.89
C PRO A 25 -0.09 5.48 16.21
N LEU A 26 0.38 5.80 15.00
CA LEU A 26 1.33 4.96 14.26
C LEU A 26 2.67 4.86 14.99
N LYS A 27 3.22 5.99 15.42
CA LYS A 27 4.48 6.06 16.16
C LYS A 27 4.40 5.28 17.47
N GLN A 28 3.36 5.48 18.27
CA GLN A 28 3.18 4.79 19.55
C GLN A 28 3.02 3.29 19.37
N ALA A 29 2.24 2.85 18.38
CA ALA A 29 2.05 1.44 18.09
C ALA A 29 3.36 0.77 17.64
N ALA A 30 4.14 1.42 16.78
CA ALA A 30 5.43 0.93 16.32
C ALA A 30 6.45 0.82 17.48
N LEU A 31 6.56 1.86 18.31
CA LEU A 31 7.48 1.88 19.47
C LEU A 31 7.16 0.78 20.48
N LYS A 32 5.87 0.50 20.70
CA LYS A 32 5.38 -0.54 21.62
C LYS A 32 5.30 -1.93 20.99
N GLY A 33 5.66 -2.09 19.71
CA GLY A 33 5.56 -3.36 18.99
C GLY A 33 4.13 -3.88 18.82
N GLN A 34 3.12 -3.00 18.87
CA GLN A 34 1.70 -3.37 18.81
C GLN A 34 1.22 -3.40 17.36
N LEU A 35 1.64 -4.43 16.60
CA LEU A 35 1.42 -4.51 15.15
C LEU A 35 -0.05 -4.43 14.72
N GLY A 36 -0.98 -5.00 15.48
CA GLY A 36 -2.41 -4.88 15.19
C GLY A 36 -2.92 -3.43 15.28
N LYS A 37 -2.45 -2.67 16.28
CA LYS A 37 -2.78 -1.23 16.38
C LYS A 37 -2.08 -0.42 15.31
N TRP A 38 -0.85 -0.80 14.96
CA TRP A 38 -0.10 -0.16 13.87
C TRP A 38 -0.85 -0.31 12.55
N THR A 39 -1.31 -1.52 12.19
CA THR A 39 -2.11 -1.74 10.98
C THR A 39 -3.42 -0.96 11.02
N THR A 40 -4.12 -0.93 12.16
CA THR A 40 -5.37 -0.15 12.29
C THR A 40 -5.14 1.35 12.05
N ALA A 41 -4.08 1.91 12.64
CA ALA A 41 -3.70 3.31 12.45
C ALA A 41 -3.24 3.59 11.01
N LEU A 42 -2.52 2.64 10.39
CA LEU A 42 -2.10 2.73 9.00
C LEU A 42 -3.29 2.70 8.06
N THR A 43 -4.27 1.81 8.27
CA THR A 43 -5.53 1.76 7.51
C THR A 43 -6.23 3.12 7.55
N THR A 44 -6.34 3.72 8.74
CA THR A 44 -6.95 5.05 8.92
C THR A 44 -6.18 6.13 8.14
N THR A 45 -4.85 6.11 8.21
CA THR A 45 -3.99 7.07 7.50
C THR A 45 -4.10 6.91 5.98
N VAL A 46 -4.17 5.67 5.49
CA VAL A 46 -4.32 5.34 4.07
C VAL A 46 -5.68 5.81 3.55
N VAL A 47 -6.77 5.56 4.28
CA VAL A 47 -8.11 6.05 3.91
C VAL A 47 -8.15 7.59 3.91
N SER A 48 -7.52 8.23 4.90
CA SER A 48 -7.41 9.69 4.95
C SER A 48 -6.61 10.25 3.76
N THR A 49 -5.54 9.57 3.37
CA THR A 49 -4.72 9.92 2.20
C THR A 49 -5.54 9.81 0.91
N SER A 50 -6.27 8.71 0.72
CA SER A 50 -7.17 8.53 -0.42
C SER A 50 -8.26 9.60 -0.46
N THR A 51 -8.82 9.97 0.69
CA THR A 51 -9.82 11.05 0.78
C THR A 51 -9.21 12.39 0.36
N ALA A 52 -7.98 12.69 0.79
CA ALA A 52 -7.26 13.90 0.39
C ALA A 52 -6.90 13.92 -1.11
N MET A 53 -6.74 12.74 -1.74
CA MET A 53 -6.64 12.59 -3.20
C MET A 53 -7.99 12.77 -3.92
N GLY A 54 -9.08 13.03 -3.19
CA GLY A 54 -10.44 13.12 -3.70
C GLY A 54 -11.09 11.77 -4.00
N TRP A 55 -10.55 10.67 -3.47
CA TRP A 55 -11.07 9.32 -3.70
C TRP A 55 -12.01 8.90 -2.57
N GLN A 56 -12.83 7.89 -2.87
CA GLN A 56 -13.73 7.26 -1.91
C GLN A 56 -13.25 5.84 -1.65
N SER A 57 -12.98 5.50 -0.39
CA SER A 57 -12.35 4.23 -0.03
C SER A 57 -13.23 3.37 0.87
N SER A 58 -13.17 2.06 0.65
CA SER A 58 -13.66 1.03 1.56
C SER A 58 -12.47 0.40 2.26
N ALA A 59 -12.57 0.25 3.57
CA ALA A 59 -11.64 -0.51 4.40
C ALA A 59 -12.31 -0.99 5.69
N LYS A 60 -11.63 -1.86 6.44
CA LYS A 60 -12.06 -2.23 7.79
C LYS A 60 -12.22 -1.00 8.69
N GLY A 61 -13.42 -0.80 9.25
CA GLY A 61 -13.76 0.38 10.04
C GLY A 61 -14.14 1.62 9.23
N HIS A 62 -14.07 1.55 7.90
CA HIS A 62 -14.39 2.63 6.95
C HIS A 62 -15.30 2.07 5.84
N PRO A 63 -16.57 1.75 6.12
CA PRO A 63 -17.49 1.23 5.11
C PRO A 63 -17.80 2.28 4.06
N LEU A 64 -17.88 1.87 2.80
CA LEU A 64 -18.19 2.76 1.69
C LEU A 64 -19.63 2.54 1.19
N GLY A 65 -20.50 3.53 1.39
CA GLY A 65 -21.88 3.54 0.91
C GLY A 65 -22.07 3.80 -0.59
N LEU A 66 -21.01 3.64 -1.40
CA LEU A 66 -21.01 3.97 -2.82
C LEU A 66 -21.77 2.93 -3.68
N PHE A 67 -21.69 1.66 -3.31
CA PHE A 67 -22.34 0.56 -4.02
C PHE A 67 -23.46 -0.05 -3.18
N PRO A 68 -24.46 -0.71 -3.82
CA PRO A 68 -25.56 -1.36 -3.11
C PRO A 68 -25.13 -2.42 -2.09
N VAL A 69 -23.92 -2.99 -2.27
CA VAL A 69 -23.26 -3.84 -1.28
C VAL A 69 -22.10 -3.05 -0.72
N SER A 70 -22.16 -2.72 0.57
CA SER A 70 -21.16 -1.91 1.29
C SER A 70 -20.41 -2.76 2.33
N PRO A 71 -19.61 -3.77 1.90
CA PRO A 71 -18.76 -4.48 2.84
C PRO A 71 -17.67 -3.53 3.34
N SER A 72 -17.01 -3.91 4.43
CA SER A 72 -15.80 -3.21 4.85
C SER A 72 -14.60 -3.53 3.93
N GLU A 73 -14.63 -4.70 3.26
CA GLU A 73 -13.57 -5.17 2.37
C GLU A 73 -14.19 -5.73 1.08
N TYR A 74 -13.68 -5.30 -0.08
CA TYR A 74 -14.03 -5.89 -1.37
C TYR A 74 -12.93 -6.86 -1.81
N LEU A 75 -13.31 -8.06 -2.26
CA LEU A 75 -12.36 -9.10 -2.69
C LEU A 75 -11.31 -9.48 -1.62
N ALA A 76 -11.66 -9.29 -0.33
CA ALA A 76 -10.75 -9.43 0.79
C ALA A 76 -9.46 -8.58 0.65
N LEU A 77 -9.53 -7.43 -0.03
CA LEU A 77 -8.49 -6.42 -0.04
C LEU A 77 -8.67 -5.47 1.15
N ASP A 78 -7.57 -5.12 1.81
CA ASP A 78 -7.62 -4.26 3.01
C ASP A 78 -8.17 -2.87 2.72
N VAL A 79 -7.78 -2.29 1.57
CA VAL A 79 -8.31 -1.00 1.11
C VAL A 79 -8.58 -1.03 -0.39
N MET A 80 -9.76 -0.58 -0.78
CA MET A 80 -10.13 -0.35 -2.18
C MET A 80 -10.69 1.05 -2.34
N SER A 81 -10.13 1.82 -3.28
CA SER A 81 -10.47 3.22 -3.52
C SER A 81 -11.02 3.45 -4.92
N PHE A 82 -11.94 4.39 -5.05
CA PHE A 82 -12.62 4.72 -6.30
C PHE A 82 -12.59 6.23 -6.54
N SER A 83 -12.38 6.63 -7.79
CA SER A 83 -12.63 8.02 -8.19
C SER A 83 -14.11 8.36 -8.03
N PRO A 84 -14.48 9.62 -7.73
CA PRO A 84 -15.86 10.06 -7.73
C PRO A 84 -16.51 9.81 -9.10
N SER A 85 -17.72 9.23 -9.10
CA SER A 85 -18.51 8.99 -10.31
C SER A 85 -19.93 8.56 -9.94
N ASP A 86 -20.88 8.89 -10.82
CA ASP A 86 -22.29 8.47 -10.74
C ASP A 86 -22.51 7.02 -11.23
N THR A 87 -21.49 6.41 -11.86
CA THR A 87 -21.57 5.03 -12.36
C THR A 87 -21.25 4.01 -11.27
N ARG A 88 -22.10 2.99 -11.13
CA ARG A 88 -21.88 1.85 -10.22
C ARG A 88 -20.92 0.83 -10.82
N TRP A 89 -20.32 -0.01 -9.97
CA TRP A 89 -19.47 -1.16 -10.34
C TRP A 89 -18.34 -0.81 -11.32
N ARG A 90 -17.58 0.23 -10.97
CA ARG A 90 -16.39 0.66 -11.71
C ARG A 90 -15.12 0.00 -11.16
N PHE A 91 -14.09 -0.06 -11.99
CA PHE A 91 -12.78 -0.49 -11.53
C PHE A 91 -12.25 0.47 -10.44
N PRO A 92 -11.52 -0.04 -9.44
CA PRO A 92 -10.88 0.80 -8.44
C PRO A 92 -9.77 1.65 -9.08
N ILE A 93 -9.59 2.87 -8.57
CA ILE A 93 -8.41 3.68 -8.90
C ILE A 93 -7.19 3.17 -8.15
N ALA A 94 -7.38 2.72 -6.90
CA ALA A 94 -6.31 2.17 -6.08
C ALA A 94 -6.76 0.96 -5.26
N VAL A 95 -5.86 -0.03 -5.13
CA VAL A 95 -6.02 -1.18 -4.22
C VAL A 95 -4.79 -1.32 -3.36
N MET A 96 -4.97 -1.67 -2.09
CA MET A 96 -3.88 -1.69 -1.13
C MET A 96 -4.00 -2.83 -0.13
N GLU A 97 -2.85 -3.39 0.23
CA GLU A 97 -2.66 -4.40 1.26
C GLU A 97 -1.75 -3.89 2.37
N LEU A 98 -2.06 -4.21 3.62
CA LEU A 98 -1.36 -3.75 4.81
C LEU A 98 -0.87 -4.95 5.64
N GLU A 99 0.25 -5.54 5.22
CA GLU A 99 0.81 -6.75 5.79
C GLU A 99 1.83 -6.45 6.90
N ASN A 100 1.52 -6.87 8.13
CA ASN A 100 2.38 -6.66 9.29
C ASN A 100 3.05 -7.94 9.84
N SER A 101 2.78 -9.11 9.24
CA SER A 101 3.38 -10.38 9.63
C SER A 101 4.88 -10.41 9.31
N SER A 102 5.62 -11.11 10.17
CA SER A 102 7.01 -11.46 9.92
C SER A 102 7.16 -12.60 8.91
N ASP A 103 6.09 -13.34 8.62
CA ASP A 103 6.11 -14.35 7.56
C ASP A 103 6.15 -13.68 6.19
N ILE A 104 7.29 -13.86 5.52
CA ILE A 104 7.58 -13.25 4.21
C ILE A 104 6.62 -13.74 3.11
N ASN A 105 6.05 -14.94 3.25
CA ASN A 105 5.09 -15.47 2.29
C ASN A 105 3.78 -14.70 2.31
N ARG A 106 3.38 -14.13 3.45
CA ARG A 106 2.18 -13.28 3.50
C ARG A 106 2.37 -11.98 2.73
N SER A 107 3.58 -11.42 2.75
CA SER A 107 3.92 -10.25 1.92
C SER A 107 3.93 -10.59 0.42
N ALA A 108 4.45 -11.78 0.06
CA ALA A 108 4.39 -12.27 -1.31
C ALA A 108 2.95 -12.48 -1.80
N TYR A 109 2.12 -13.10 -0.96
CA TYR A 109 0.69 -13.27 -1.22
C TYR A 109 -0.01 -11.91 -1.40
N SER A 110 0.29 -10.92 -0.56
CA SER A 110 -0.26 -9.57 -0.65
C SER A 110 0.10 -8.89 -1.98
N LEU A 111 1.37 -9.00 -2.40
CA LEU A 111 1.82 -8.49 -3.69
C LEU A 111 1.13 -9.19 -4.86
N TRP A 112 1.09 -10.52 -4.84
CA TRP A 112 0.37 -11.29 -5.86
C TRP A 112 -1.11 -10.88 -5.93
N LYS A 113 -1.76 -10.72 -4.77
CA LYS A 113 -3.18 -10.35 -4.68
C LYS A 113 -3.46 -8.99 -5.31
N VAL A 114 -2.67 -7.95 -5.02
CA VAL A 114 -2.88 -6.63 -5.65
C VAL A 114 -2.60 -6.66 -7.15
N LEU A 115 -1.62 -7.45 -7.60
CA LEU A 115 -1.28 -7.61 -9.03
C LEU A 115 -2.40 -8.30 -9.83
N CYS A 116 -3.21 -9.15 -9.20
CA CYS A 116 -4.37 -9.76 -9.83
C CYS A 116 -5.54 -8.77 -10.09
N VAL A 117 -5.49 -7.56 -9.54
CA VAL A 117 -6.60 -6.59 -9.65
C VAL A 117 -6.28 -5.47 -10.62
N ARG A 118 -7.24 -5.23 -11.53
CA ARG A 118 -7.21 -4.08 -12.44
C ARG A 118 -7.45 -2.79 -11.64
N ALA A 119 -6.38 -2.04 -11.44
CA ALA A 119 -6.36 -0.74 -10.78
C ALA A 119 -5.29 0.16 -11.39
N THR A 120 -5.43 1.47 -11.27
CA THR A 120 -4.42 2.45 -11.72
C THR A 120 -3.22 2.50 -10.78
N LEU A 121 -3.43 2.27 -9.47
CA LEU A 121 -2.39 2.22 -8.46
C LEU A 121 -2.57 0.98 -7.57
N ARG A 122 -1.47 0.27 -7.30
CA ARG A 122 -1.41 -0.88 -6.39
C ARG A 122 -0.36 -0.62 -5.33
N ILE A 123 -0.70 -0.80 -4.06
CA ILE A 123 0.21 -0.52 -2.95
C ILE A 123 0.26 -1.73 -2.02
N VAL A 124 1.45 -2.20 -1.69
CA VAL A 124 1.63 -3.14 -0.59
C VAL A 124 2.42 -2.47 0.50
N PHE A 125 1.80 -2.26 1.66
CA PHE A 125 2.47 -1.92 2.88
C PHE A 125 2.97 -3.19 3.56
N CYS A 126 4.24 -3.16 3.94
CA CYS A 126 4.89 -4.19 4.74
C CYS A 126 5.52 -3.55 5.98
N TYR A 127 5.74 -4.37 7.02
CA TYR A 127 6.51 -3.96 8.19
C TYR A 127 7.73 -4.86 8.39
N ARG A 128 8.93 -4.28 8.48
CA ARG A 128 10.18 -5.02 8.79
C ARG A 128 10.97 -4.26 9.83
N ARG A 129 11.63 -4.98 10.75
CA ARG A 129 12.28 -4.35 11.90
C ARG A 129 13.52 -3.57 11.47
N SER A 130 14.34 -4.20 10.62
CA SER A 130 15.63 -3.68 10.20
C SER A 130 15.76 -3.45 8.69
N ALA A 131 16.85 -2.78 8.31
CA ALA A 131 17.20 -2.54 6.92
C ALA A 131 17.51 -3.84 6.16
N GLU A 132 18.14 -4.81 6.82
CA GLU A 132 18.45 -6.13 6.26
C GLU A 132 17.18 -6.91 5.97
N GLU A 133 16.25 -6.99 6.93
CA GLU A 133 14.96 -7.66 6.74
C GLU A 133 14.17 -7.05 5.57
N ARG A 134 14.25 -5.72 5.40
CA ARG A 134 13.64 -4.99 4.30
C ARG A 134 14.29 -5.30 2.95
N ALA A 135 15.62 -5.37 2.88
CA ALA A 135 16.33 -5.76 1.67
C ALA A 135 16.04 -7.21 1.28
N SER A 136 16.00 -8.12 2.26
CA SER A 136 15.61 -9.52 2.07
C SER A 136 14.17 -9.64 1.57
N LEU A 137 13.24 -8.85 2.13
CA LEU A 137 11.85 -8.80 1.65
C LEU A 137 11.77 -8.43 0.17
N LEU A 138 12.39 -7.32 -0.25
CA LEU A 138 12.30 -6.87 -1.64
C LEU A 138 12.91 -7.85 -2.62
N THR A 139 14.03 -8.49 -2.23
CA THR A 139 14.66 -9.55 -3.02
C THR A 139 13.73 -10.75 -3.17
N PHE A 140 13.11 -11.20 -2.08
CA PHE A 140 12.17 -12.31 -2.10
C PHE A 140 10.93 -12.02 -2.94
N LEU A 141 10.31 -10.84 -2.78
CA LEU A 141 9.15 -10.43 -3.58
C LEU A 141 9.47 -10.40 -5.08
N ARG A 142 10.67 -9.93 -5.43
CA ARG A 142 11.17 -9.95 -6.81
C ARG A 142 11.25 -11.38 -7.33
N ASP A 143 11.95 -12.25 -6.62
CA ASP A 143 12.28 -13.59 -7.11
C ASP A 143 11.06 -14.51 -7.14
N GLU A 144 10.23 -14.49 -6.11
CA GLU A 144 9.12 -15.44 -5.98
C GLU A 144 7.84 -14.98 -6.67
N VAL A 145 7.57 -13.67 -6.71
CA VAL A 145 6.32 -13.16 -7.32
C VAL A 145 6.59 -12.62 -8.71
N LEU A 146 7.54 -11.68 -8.85
CA LEU A 146 7.71 -10.99 -10.12
C LEU A 146 8.37 -11.88 -11.17
N GLN A 147 9.42 -12.62 -10.84
CA GLN A 147 10.09 -13.51 -11.80
C GLN A 147 9.24 -14.73 -12.18
N ALA A 148 8.28 -15.11 -11.34
CA ALA A 148 7.31 -16.16 -11.67
C ALA A 148 6.29 -15.72 -12.73
N ILE A 149 6.03 -14.42 -12.88
CA ILE A 149 5.13 -13.88 -13.91
C ILE A 149 5.90 -13.73 -15.22
N SER A 150 5.34 -14.19 -16.35
CA SER A 150 5.98 -14.03 -17.65
C SER A 150 6.19 -12.56 -18.00
N LEU A 151 7.23 -12.23 -18.80
CA LEU A 151 7.43 -10.84 -19.27
C LEU A 151 6.18 -10.32 -20.00
N ALA A 152 5.55 -11.15 -20.83
CA ALA A 152 4.35 -10.79 -21.56
C ALA A 152 3.18 -10.42 -20.62
N ASP A 153 3.02 -11.12 -19.50
CA ASP A 153 1.96 -10.81 -18.53
C ASP A 153 2.34 -9.62 -17.63
N ARG A 154 3.61 -9.48 -17.25
CA ARG A 154 4.08 -8.28 -16.53
C ARG A 154 3.87 -7.01 -17.34
N MET A 155 4.06 -7.07 -18.66
CA MET A 155 3.85 -5.92 -19.54
C MET A 155 2.37 -5.56 -19.73
N LYS A 156 1.44 -6.45 -19.35
CA LYS A 156 -0.01 -6.17 -19.29
C LYS A 156 -0.45 -5.59 -17.95
N LEU A 157 0.45 -5.49 -16.97
CA LEU A 157 0.17 -4.77 -15.73
C LEU A 157 0.09 -3.27 -16.05
N ASP A 158 -1.09 -2.81 -16.47
CA ASP A 158 -1.37 -1.39 -16.64
C ASP A 158 -1.18 -0.64 -15.30
N GLY A 159 -0.95 0.67 -15.30
CA GLY A 159 -0.83 1.43 -14.04
C GLY A 159 0.43 1.14 -13.22
N GLU A 160 0.47 1.68 -11.99
CA GLU A 160 1.68 1.71 -11.16
C GLU A 160 1.54 0.79 -9.93
N THR A 161 2.63 0.12 -9.56
CA THR A 161 2.69 -0.76 -8.37
C THR A 161 3.84 -0.33 -7.49
N ILE A 162 3.58 -0.14 -6.20
CA ILE A 162 4.58 0.23 -5.22
C ILE A 162 4.55 -0.68 -4.00
N VAL A 163 5.72 -0.92 -3.42
CA VAL A 163 5.92 -1.58 -2.14
C VAL A 163 6.45 -0.54 -1.17
N VAL A 164 5.79 -0.44 -0.02
CA VAL A 164 6.12 0.51 1.04
C VAL A 164 6.48 -0.29 2.28
N VAL A 165 7.70 -0.11 2.79
CA VAL A 165 8.15 -0.85 3.97
C VAL A 165 8.36 0.12 5.12
N GLY A 166 7.54 -0.05 6.16
CA GLY A 166 7.70 0.60 7.46
C GLY A 166 8.77 -0.11 8.30
N SER A 167 9.59 0.64 9.03
CA SER A 167 10.60 0.07 9.95
C SER A 167 10.67 0.74 11.31
N ARG A 168 10.98 -0.06 12.35
CA ARG A 168 11.17 0.44 13.72
C ARG A 168 12.49 1.18 13.90
N ASP A 169 13.54 0.71 13.24
CA ASP A 169 14.90 1.23 13.42
C ASP A 169 15.00 2.72 13.04
N ASP A 170 14.09 3.20 12.19
CA ASP A 170 14.02 4.59 11.75
C ASP A 170 12.99 5.44 12.54
N SER A 171 12.44 4.90 13.65
CA SER A 171 11.41 5.58 14.46
C SER A 171 11.86 6.90 15.08
N ALA A 172 13.17 7.11 15.24
CA ALA A 172 13.73 8.38 15.70
C ALA A 172 13.52 9.55 14.71
N THR A 173 13.31 9.25 13.42
CA THR A 173 13.09 10.25 12.36
C THR A 173 11.67 10.18 11.80
N PHE A 174 10.72 9.67 12.59
CA PHE A 174 9.32 9.58 12.20
C PHE A 174 8.77 10.97 11.82
N PRO A 175 8.05 11.12 10.69
CA PRO A 175 7.63 10.04 9.78
C PRO A 175 8.64 9.69 8.67
N TYR A 176 9.57 10.59 8.31
CA TYR A 176 10.34 10.55 7.06
C TYR A 176 11.28 9.35 6.90
N GLY A 177 11.92 8.89 7.98
CA GLY A 177 12.76 7.69 7.89
C GLY A 177 11.96 6.38 7.94
N PHE A 178 10.73 6.44 8.45
CA PHE A 178 9.97 5.26 8.83
C PHE A 178 9.47 4.45 7.63
N PHE A 179 8.97 5.13 6.60
CA PHE A 179 8.49 4.47 5.37
C PHE A 179 9.48 4.66 4.24
N LYS A 180 9.88 3.55 3.63
CA LYS A 180 10.69 3.52 2.40
C LYS A 180 9.87 2.94 1.26
N TRP A 181 10.09 3.47 0.05
CA TRP A 181 9.20 3.29 -1.08
C TRP A 181 9.95 2.73 -2.26
N TRP A 182 9.35 1.71 -2.89
CA TRP A 182 9.86 1.11 -4.10
C TRP A 182 8.77 0.99 -5.14
N GLN A 183 9.06 1.39 -6.37
CA GLN A 183 8.19 1.22 -7.51
C GLN A 183 8.63 0.03 -8.36
N LEU A 184 7.65 -0.75 -8.82
CA LEU A 184 7.88 -1.84 -9.77
C LEU A 184 8.17 -1.28 -11.17
N GLU A 185 9.32 -1.66 -11.70
CA GLU A 185 9.65 -1.56 -13.12
C GLU A 185 9.17 -2.83 -13.85
N THR A 186 8.05 -2.73 -14.58
CA THR A 186 7.39 -3.90 -15.18
C THR A 186 8.22 -4.59 -16.28
N ASN A 187 9.06 -3.82 -16.99
CA ASN A 187 9.96 -4.31 -18.03
C ASN A 187 11.11 -5.16 -17.47
N THR A 188 11.69 -4.77 -16.34
CA THR A 188 12.81 -5.49 -15.71
C THR A 188 12.34 -6.47 -14.64
N GLY A 189 11.11 -6.31 -14.12
CA GLY A 189 10.60 -7.04 -12.97
C GLY A 189 11.37 -6.71 -11.70
N LYS A 190 11.90 -5.48 -11.57
CA LYS A 190 12.69 -5.02 -10.42
C LYS A 190 11.98 -3.89 -9.67
N PHE A 191 12.47 -3.63 -8.46
CA PHE A 191 12.03 -2.54 -7.62
C PHE A 191 13.07 -1.40 -7.63
N GLY A 192 12.69 -0.23 -8.13
CA GLY A 192 13.46 1.02 -8.05
C GLY A 192 12.98 1.86 -6.86
N ILE A 193 13.85 2.69 -6.28
CA ILE A 193 13.44 3.62 -5.22
C ILE A 193 12.54 4.71 -5.83
N LEU A 194 11.42 5.01 -5.15
CA LEU A 194 10.49 6.08 -5.52
C LEU A 194 10.84 7.40 -4.82
#